data_AF-A0A6B0XZF4-F1
#
_entry.id   AF-A0A6B0XZF4-F1
#
_cell.length_a   1.000
_cell.length_b   1.000
_cell.length_c   1.000
_cell.angle_alpha   90.00
_cell.angle_beta   90.00
_cell.angle_gamma   90.00
#
_symmetry.space_group_name_H-M   'P 1'
#
loop_
_entity.id
_entity.type
_entity.pdbx_description
1 polymer ?
#
loop_
_entity_poly.entity_id
_entity_poly.type
_entity_poly.pdbx_seq_one_letter_code
_entity_poly.pdbx_strand_id
1 'polypeptide(L)' 'PLRHWLSQAALPWSPASARRVWNHARANGLATEDALHVMSKAEARTLARDRHSMSRIFESQS' A
#
# COMPACT_ATOMS: atom_id res chain seq x y z
N PRO A 1 -11.85 -9.89 -4.97
CA PRO A 1 -10.39 -9.66 -4.85
C PRO A 1 -10.02 -8.44 -4.00
N LEU A 2 -10.38 -7.21 -4.39
CA LEU A 2 -9.90 -5.99 -3.73
C LEU A 2 -10.37 -5.82 -2.27
N ARG A 3 -11.67 -6.04 -1.98
CA ARG A 3 -12.20 -5.98 -0.60
C ARG A 3 -11.55 -7.02 0.32
N HIS A 4 -11.21 -8.19 -0.23
CA HIS A 4 -10.58 -9.29 0.52
C HIS A 4 -9.09 -9.04 0.79
N TRP A 5 -8.42 -8.31 -0.10
CA TRP A 5 -7.07 -7.81 0.14
C TRP A 5 -7.07 -6.74 1.23
N LEU A 6 -8.02 -5.79 1.17
CA LEU A 6 -8.16 -4.74 2.19
C LEU A 6 -8.43 -5.28 3.61
N SER A 7 -9.15 -6.40 3.74
CA SER A 7 -9.37 -7.03 5.05
C SER A 7 -8.13 -7.74 5.61
N GLN A 8 -7.12 -8.00 4.78
CA GLN A 8 -5.87 -8.66 5.17
C GLN A 8 -4.68 -7.70 5.21
N ALA A 9 -4.85 -6.47 4.73
CA ALA A 9 -3.80 -5.45 4.72
C ALA A 9 -3.40 -5.10 6.16
N ALA A 10 -2.09 -4.96 6.39
CA ALA A 10 -1.53 -4.64 7.70
C ALA A 10 -1.68 -3.15 8.05
N LEU A 11 -1.76 -2.29 7.03
CA LEU A 11 -1.97 -0.86 7.19
C LEU A 11 -3.45 -0.46 7.06
N PRO A 12 -3.89 0.62 7.75
CA PRO A 12 -5.19 1.23 7.52
C PRO A 12 -5.19 1.99 6.18
N TRP A 13 -5.21 1.23 5.09
CA TRP A 13 -5.35 1.77 3.75
C TRP A 13 -6.74 2.38 3.58
N SER A 14 -6.79 3.66 3.19
CA SER A 14 -8.04 4.25 2.71
C SER A 14 -8.52 3.52 1.44
N PRO A 15 -9.82 3.18 1.31
CA PRO A 15 -10.36 2.45 0.17
C PRO A 15 -10.06 3.10 -1.19
N ALA A 16 -10.01 4.44 -1.23
CA ALA A 16 -9.68 5.20 -2.42
C ALA A 16 -8.24 4.97 -2.92
N SER A 17 -7.28 4.90 -2.01
CA SER A 17 -5.86 4.69 -2.34
C SER A 17 -5.62 3.26 -2.85
N ALA A 18 -6.19 2.26 -2.19
CA ALA A 18 -6.13 0.88 -2.64
C ALA A 18 -6.77 0.71 -4.03
N ARG A 19 -7.91 1.36 -4.26
CA ARG A 19 -8.58 1.34 -5.56
C ARG A 19 -7.79 2.03 -6.67
N ARG A 20 -7.06 3.12 -6.37
CA ARG A 20 -6.16 3.76 -7.34
C ARG A 20 -5.05 2.80 -7.79
N VAL A 21 -4.36 2.17 -6.85
CA VAL A 21 -3.26 1.22 -7.18
C VAL A 21 -3.80 0.04 -7.98
N TRP A 22 -4.92 -0.52 -7.57
CA TRP A 22 -5.59 -1.62 -8.28
C TRP A 22 -6.00 -1.23 -9.71
N ASN A 23 -6.66 -0.08 -9.88
CA ASN A 23 -7.08 0.39 -11.19
C ASN A 23 -5.89 0.66 -12.10
N HIS A 24 -4.80 1.24 -11.57
CA HIS A 24 -3.57 1.43 -12.33
C HIS A 24 -2.97 0.10 -12.77
N ALA A 25 -2.85 -0.88 -11.88
CA ALA A 25 -2.37 -2.21 -12.24
C ALA A 25 -3.23 -2.86 -13.32
N ARG A 26 -4.56 -2.75 -13.18
CA ARG A 26 -5.51 -3.31 -14.14
C ARG A 26 -5.48 -2.62 -15.49
N ALA A 27 -5.28 -1.30 -15.52
CA ALA A 27 -5.11 -0.52 -16.75
C ALA A 27 -3.83 -0.89 -17.51
N ASN A 28 -2.79 -1.34 -16.80
CA ASN A 28 -1.58 -1.89 -17.42
C ASN A 28 -1.75 -3.33 -17.94
N GLY A 29 -2.96 -3.90 -17.89
CA GLY A 29 -3.23 -5.25 -18.36
C GLY A 29 -2.78 -6.37 -17.41
N LEU A 30 -2.22 -6.04 -16.25
CA LEU A 30 -1.68 -7.02 -15.30
C LEU A 30 -2.74 -8.00 -14.81
N ALA A 31 -2.40 -9.29 -14.72
CA ALA A 31 -3.31 -10.27 -14.15
C ALA A 31 -3.68 -9.93 -12.70
N THR A 32 -4.77 -10.53 -12.21
CA THR A 32 -5.25 -10.30 -10.85
C THR A 32 -4.16 -10.53 -9.80
N GLU A 33 -3.36 -11.58 -9.98
CA GLU A 33 -2.29 -11.96 -9.05
C GLU A 33 -1.14 -10.94 -9.05
N ASP A 34 -0.73 -10.48 -10.23
CA ASP A 34 0.26 -9.40 -10.37
C ASP A 34 -0.23 -8.09 -9.77
N ALA A 35 -1.51 -7.76 -9.95
CA ALA A 35 -2.11 -6.58 -9.36
C ALA A 35 -2.08 -6.63 -7.82
N LEU A 36 -2.35 -7.80 -7.22
CA LEU A 36 -2.19 -7.99 -5.77
C LEU A 36 -0.73 -7.85 -5.34
N HIS A 37 0.22 -8.36 -6.13
CA HIS A 37 1.64 -8.22 -5.85
C HIS A 37 2.12 -6.76 -5.88
N VAL A 38 1.61 -5.96 -6.83
CA VAL A 38 1.83 -4.51 -6.90
C VAL A 38 1.27 -3.82 -5.65
N MET A 39 0.07 -4.21 -5.22
CA MET A 39 -0.53 -3.67 -3.99
C MET A 39 0.31 -3.97 -2.74
N SER A 40 0.77 -5.22 -2.56
CA SER A 40 1.64 -5.57 -1.43
C SER A 40 2.99 -4.84 -1.47
N LYS A 41 3.57 -4.62 -2.66
CA LYS A 41 4.77 -3.78 -2.82
C LYS A 41 4.51 -2.31 -2.44
N ALA A 42 3.33 -1.79 -2.78
CA ALA A 42 2.95 -0.42 -2.40
C ALA A 42 2.76 -0.30 -0.88
N GLU A 43 2.23 -1.34 -0.23
CA GLU A 43 2.13 -1.45 1.23
C GLU A 43 3.50 -1.46 1.89
N ALA A 44 4.41 -2.34 1.46
CA ALA A 44 5.78 -2.38 1.99
C ALA A 44 6.52 -1.04 1.83
N ARG A 45 6.34 -0.36 0.70
CA ARG A 45 6.89 0.99 0.47
C ARG A 45 6.30 2.05 1.39
N THR A 46 4.99 1.98 1.64
CA THR A 46 4.30 2.91 2.53
C THR A 46 4.73 2.67 3.97
N LEU A 47 4.78 1.40 4.42
CA LEU A 47 5.31 1.00 5.73
C LEU A 47 6.75 1.48 5.94
N ALA A 48 7.63 1.28 4.95
CA ALA A 48 9.02 1.74 5.06
C ALA A 48 9.13 3.27 5.19
N ARG A 49 8.28 4.01 4.47
CA ARG A 49 8.26 5.47 4.54
C ARG A 49 7.62 5.99 5.81
N ASP A 50 6.57 5.35 6.29
CA ASP A 50 5.89 5.69 7.54
C ASP A 50 6.82 5.44 8.74
N ARG A 51 7.53 4.29 8.74
CA ARG A 51 8.60 4.00 9.72
C ARG A 51 9.70 5.07 9.71
N HIS A 52 10.12 5.53 8.53
CA HIS A 52 11.12 6.58 8.41
C HIS A 52 10.58 7.96 8.84
N SER A 53 9.31 8.25 8.54
CA SER A 53 8.64 9.48 8.95
C SER A 53 8.46 9.55 10.47
N MET A 54 8.07 8.43 11.11
CA MET A 54 8.06 8.31 12.56
C MET A 54 9.46 8.48 13.16
N SER A 55 10.48 7.80 12.63
CA SER A 55 11.86 7.96 13.10
C SER A 55 12.30 9.43 13.09
N ARG A 56 12.00 10.15 12.01
CA ARG A 56 12.37 11.56 11.86
C ARG A 56 11.65 12.51 12.82
N ILE A 57 10.41 12.19 13.21
CA ILE A 57 9.67 12.95 14.23
C ILE A 57 10.29 12.70 15.62
N PHE A 58 10.72 11.47 15.90
CA PHE A 58 11.37 11.14 17.17
C PHE A 58 12.79 11.70 17.30
N GLU A 59 13.56 11.82 16.22
CA GLU A 59 14.91 12.39 16.23
C GLU A 59 14.96 13.92 16.33
N SER A 60 13.85 14.63 16.10
CA SER A 60 13.81 16.12 16.14
C SER A 60 13.45 16.70 17.52
N GLN A 61 13.40 15.87 18.57
CA GLN A 61 13.12 16.30 19.95
C GLN A 61 14.23 15.93 20.96
N SER A 62 15.44 15.55 20.48
CA SER A 62 16.60 15.28 21.34
C SER A 62 17.60 16.44 21.34
#